data_AF-A0A7V9Q2A5-F1
#
_entry.id   AF-A0A7V9Q2A5-F1
#
_cell.length_a   1.000
_cell.length_b   1.000
_cell.length_c   1.000
_cell.angle_alpha   90.00
_cell.angle_beta   90.00
_cell.angle_gamma   90.00
#
_symmetry.space_group_name_H-M   'P 1'
#
loop_
_entity.id
_entity.type
_entity.pdbx_description
1 polymer ?
#
loop_
_entity_poly.entity_id
_entity_poly.type
_entity_poly.pdbx_seq_one_letter_code
_entity_poly.pdbx_strand_id
1 'polypeptide(L)' 'CIDCDACVEACPVDACFAEDQLPTEWSQFAARNAEYFASSK' A
#
# COMPACT_ATOMS: atom_id res chain seq x y z
N CYS A 1 7.53 3.04 -4.43
CA CYS A 1 6.34 3.80 -4.87
C CYS A 1 6.83 5.10 -5.50
N ILE A 2 6.11 5.66 -6.47
CA ILE A 2 6.33 7.01 -7.02
C ILE A 2 5.01 7.81 -7.07
N ASP A 3 3.99 7.35 -6.34
CA ASP A 3 2.68 7.98 -6.19
C ASP A 3 2.01 8.31 -7.53
N CYS A 4 2.02 7.36 -8.46
CA CYS A 4 1.42 7.50 -9.79
C CYS A 4 -0.01 6.93 -9.92
N ASP A 5 -0.55 6.37 -8.84
CA ASP A 5 -1.90 5.77 -8.72
C ASP A 5 -2.28 4.66 -9.71
N ALA A 6 -1.39 4.24 -10.60
CA ALA A 6 -1.66 3.18 -11.57
C ALA A 6 -2.06 1.85 -10.92
N CYS A 7 -1.54 1.54 -9.73
CA CYS A 7 -1.90 0.31 -9.01
C CYS A 7 -3.25 0.37 -8.30
N VAL A 8 -3.75 1.56 -7.97
CA VAL A 8 -5.06 1.75 -7.33
C VAL A 8 -6.15 1.38 -8.32
N GLU A 9 -6.12 1.99 -9.51
CA GLU A 9 -7.10 1.73 -10.59
C GLU A 9 -7.02 0.31 -11.16
N ALA A 10 -5.82 -0.30 -11.14
CA ALA A 10 -5.63 -1.65 -11.68
C ALA A 10 -6.08 -2.76 -10.72
N CYS A 11 -6.32 -2.45 -9.44
CA CYS A 11 -6.61 -3.47 -8.43
C CYS A 11 -8.08 -3.94 -8.52
N PRO A 12 -8.37 -5.20 -8.87
CA PRO A 12 -9.76 -5.67 -9.06
C PRO A 12 -10.55 -5.85 -7.76
N VAL A 13 -9.90 -5.68 -6.60
CA VAL A 13 -10.46 -5.91 -5.27
C VAL A 13 -10.29 -4.72 -4.35
N ASP A 14 -9.91 -3.55 -4.90
CA ASP A 14 -9.78 -2.29 -4.16
C ASP A 14 -8.89 -2.40 -2.90
N ALA A 15 -7.76 -3.11 -3.01
CA ALA A 15 -6.84 -3.35 -1.90
C ALA A 15 -5.62 -2.41 -1.87
N CYS A 16 -5.39 -1.63 -2.93
CA CYS A 16 -4.30 -0.67 -3.01
C CYS A 16 -4.82 0.73 -2.65
N PHE A 17 -4.22 1.34 -1.63
CA PHE A 17 -4.57 2.68 -1.15
C PHE A 17 -3.33 3.59 -1.21
N ALA A 18 -3.55 4.88 -1.49
CA ALA A 18 -2.56 5.90 -1.17
C ALA A 18 -2.32 5.92 0.35
N GLU A 19 -1.10 6.24 0.78
CA GLU A 19 -0.70 6.13 2.19
C GLU A 19 -1.52 7.04 3.12
N ASP A 20 -1.91 8.23 2.64
CA ASP A 20 -2.76 9.19 3.33
C ASP A 20 -4.26 8.83 3.32
N GLN A 21 -4.65 7.87 2.47
CA GLN A 21 -6.02 7.36 2.34
C GLN A 21 -6.20 5.97 2.97
N LEU A 22 -5.15 5.40 3.55
CA LEU A 22 -5.21 4.08 4.17
C LEU A 22 -6.20 4.08 5.35
N PRO A 23 -7.24 3.22 5.34
CA PRO A 23 -8.17 3.13 6.45
C PRO A 23 -7.48 2.84 7.78
N THR A 24 -7.94 3.48 8.87
CA THR A 24 -7.29 3.37 10.19
C THR A 24 -7.19 1.92 10.69
N GLU A 25 -8.22 1.11 10.44
CA GLU A 25 -8.26 -0.32 10.74
C GLU A 25 -7.15 -1.14 10.05
N TRP A 26 -6.59 -0.63 8.96
CA TRP A 26 -5.54 -1.26 8.17
C TRP A 26 -4.20 -0.52 8.25
N SER A 27 -4.07 0.52 9.10
CA SER A 27 -2.85 1.30 9.30
C SER A 27 -1.59 0.46 9.51
N GLN A 28 -1.72 -0.69 10.18
CA GLN A 28 -0.64 -1.65 10.39
C GLN A 28 0.01 -2.17 9.09
N PHE A 29 -0.70 -2.19 7.97
CA PHE A 29 -0.17 -2.68 6.69
C PHE A 29 0.85 -1.73 6.06
N ALA A 30 0.84 -0.44 6.39
CA ALA A 30 1.86 0.50 5.91
C ALA A 30 3.26 0.06 6.37
N ALA A 31 3.42 -0.19 7.68
CA ALA A 31 4.67 -0.68 8.25
C ALA A 31 5.05 -2.07 7.71
N ARG A 32 4.08 -2.99 7.62
CA ARG A 32 4.34 -4.36 7.11
C ARG A 32 4.83 -4.36 5.66
N ASN A 33 4.26 -3.50 4.81
CA ASN A 33 4.70 -3.36 3.43
C ASN A 33 6.14 -2.83 3.37
N ALA A 34 6.45 -1.77 4.13
CA ALA A 34 7.79 -1.21 4.19
C ALA A 34 8.83 -2.25 4.68
N GLU A 35 8.52 -2.97 5.77
CA GLU A 35 9.38 -4.02 6.33
C GLU A 35 9.61 -5.18 5.36
N TYR A 36 8.55 -5.63 4.69
CA TYR A 36 8.62 -6.71 3.72
C TYR A 36 9.60 -6.35 2.60
N PHE A 37 9.44 -5.18 1.97
CA PHE A 37 10.31 -4.78 0.86
C PHE A 37 11.71 -4.27 1.29
N ALA A 38 11.90 -3.88 2.55
CA ALA A 38 13.22 -3.57 3.11
C ALA A 38 14.05 -4.84 3.40
N SER A 39 13.38 -5.93 3.79
CA SER A 39 14.01 -7.20 4.16
C SER A 39 14.09 -8.19 3.00
N SER A 40 13.26 -8.00 1.97
CA SER A 40 13.28 -8.80 0.74
C SER A 40 14.48 -8.39 -0.12
N LYS A 41 15.58 -9.12 0.02
CA LYS A 41 16.74 -9.04 -0.86
C LYS A 41 16.96 -10.38 -1.54
#